data_AF-A0AB40B8U2-F1
#
_entry.id   AF-A0AB40B8U2-F1
#
_cell.length_a   1.000
_cell.length_b   1.000
_cell.length_c   1.000
_cell.angle_alpha   90.00
_cell.angle_beta   90.00
_cell.angle_gamma   90.00
#
_symmetry.space_group_name_H-M   'P 1'
#
loop_
_entity.id
_entity.type
_entity.pdbx_description
1 polymer ?
#
loop_
_entity_poly.entity_id
_entity_poly.type
_entity_poly.pdbx_seq_one_letter_code
_entity_poly.pdbx_strand_id
1 'polypeptide(L)'
;MTRRDGVATPAEEEDESHLNPFLLHVNKKPSSSKLQFRKEISKVQWHEKLGLGEVVEKKGSIWTSTGIVRDGKLYCHIEEILFLAERGGLMLLDSDDAILNIKEIYMKIAEGRHKCSWESFEAYRHLKLLGYIVGRHCVPWTNKANTSCCNSDSFNCTSDEDVGFVEAEEKMPIIHQFKNMQIHDIIPTFDVYLPNSKFRKSSPGKPNFLLCLLRDKPPSRTELENLEKRCLGIPLKFCFVDHGRVSFFSYDRVVLPSLP
;
A
#
# COMPACT_ATOMS: atom_id res chain seq x y z
N MET A 1 -17.00 80.49 -24.14
CA MET A 1 -15.63 79.95 -23.94
C MET A 1 -15.38 80.04 -22.44
N THR A 2 -15.22 78.98 -21.66
CA THR A 2 -14.47 77.73 -21.85
C THR A 2 -15.03 76.63 -20.93
N ARG A 3 -14.69 75.38 -21.24
CA ARG A 3 -15.30 74.10 -20.82
C ARG A 3 -15.29 73.79 -19.32
N ARG A 4 -16.32 73.03 -18.92
CA ARG A 4 -16.44 72.22 -17.70
C ARG A 4 -15.56 70.97 -17.82
N ASP A 5 -14.84 70.63 -16.75
CA ASP A 5 -14.41 69.26 -16.45
C ASP A 5 -14.81 68.96 -15.01
N GLY A 6 -15.95 68.28 -14.85
CA GLY A 6 -16.40 67.69 -13.60
C GLY A 6 -15.82 66.29 -13.50
N VAL A 7 -15.01 66.05 -12.47
CA VAL A 7 -14.42 64.76 -12.14
C VAL A 7 -15.53 63.80 -11.73
N ALA A 8 -15.60 62.66 -12.42
CA ALA A 8 -16.48 61.55 -12.11
C ALA A 8 -15.93 60.74 -10.92
N THR A 9 -16.74 60.59 -9.88
CA THR A 9 -16.61 59.55 -8.85
C THR A 9 -17.18 58.23 -9.40
N PRO A 10 -16.43 57.13 -9.49
CA PRO A 10 -17.01 55.81 -9.72
C PRO A 10 -17.49 55.19 -8.41
N ALA A 11 -18.58 54.43 -8.53
CA ALA A 11 -19.31 53.75 -7.48
C ALA A 11 -18.45 52.74 -6.69
N GLU A 12 -18.75 52.62 -5.40
CA GLU A 12 -18.26 51.56 -4.53
C GLU A 12 -19.00 50.26 -4.89
N GLU A 13 -18.30 49.31 -5.50
CA GLU A 13 -18.72 47.90 -5.56
C GLU A 13 -18.29 47.23 -4.25
N GLU A 14 -19.26 46.79 -3.46
CA GLU A 14 -19.04 45.97 -2.25
C GLU A 14 -18.60 44.56 -2.66
N ASP A 15 -17.29 44.30 -2.66
CA ASP A 15 -16.73 42.96 -2.77
C ASP A 15 -16.97 42.18 -1.46
N GLU A 16 -18.03 41.36 -1.41
CA GLU A 16 -18.20 40.32 -0.38
C GLU A 16 -17.10 39.26 -0.52
N SER A 17 -15.99 39.45 0.20
CA SER A 17 -14.92 38.45 0.29
C SER A 17 -15.37 37.26 1.13
N HIS A 18 -15.75 36.15 0.49
CA HIS A 18 -15.86 34.85 1.16
C HIS A 18 -14.47 34.35 1.60
N LEU A 19 -14.05 34.72 2.81
CA LEU A 19 -12.81 34.24 3.39
C LEU A 19 -12.94 32.76 3.76
N ASN A 20 -12.07 31.94 3.17
CA ASN A 20 -11.98 30.51 3.45
C ASN A 20 -11.47 30.28 4.89
N PRO A 21 -12.25 29.63 5.79
CA PRO A 21 -11.91 29.51 7.21
C PRO A 21 -10.65 28.67 7.47
N PHE A 22 -10.13 27.95 6.48
CA PHE A 22 -8.89 27.15 6.60
C PHE A 22 -7.59 27.98 6.45
N LEU A 23 -7.66 29.27 6.10
CA LEU A 23 -6.47 30.10 5.86
C LEU A 23 -6.17 31.13 6.97
N LEU A 24 -6.95 31.14 8.06
CA LEU A 24 -6.82 32.15 9.14
C LEU A 24 -5.58 31.99 10.03
N HIS A 25 -4.74 30.97 9.79
CA HIS A 25 -3.53 30.69 10.59
C HIS A 25 -2.21 30.80 9.82
N VAL A 26 -2.15 31.60 8.75
CA VAL A 26 -0.89 31.87 8.03
C VAL A 26 -0.33 33.24 8.40
N ASN A 27 0.03 33.42 9.67
CA ASN A 27 0.87 34.55 10.11
C ASN A 27 1.97 34.10 11.11
N LYS A 28 2.54 32.92 10.86
CA LYS A 28 3.86 32.55 11.40
C LYS A 28 4.87 32.63 10.25
N LYS A 29 5.87 33.50 10.39
CA LYS A 29 7.06 33.51 9.53
C LYS A 29 7.55 32.06 9.36
N PRO A 30 7.60 31.51 8.14
CA PRO A 30 8.15 30.18 7.95
C PRO A 30 9.62 30.24 8.37
N SER A 31 10.02 29.41 9.34
CA SER A 31 11.45 29.19 9.57
C SER A 31 12.00 28.61 8.26
N SER A 32 12.94 29.31 7.63
CA SER A 32 13.62 28.82 6.45
C SER A 32 14.55 27.67 6.86
N SER A 33 13.99 26.48 7.11
CA SER A 33 14.78 25.27 7.07
C SER A 33 15.25 25.15 5.63
N LYS A 34 16.55 25.36 5.41
CA LYS A 34 17.19 25.00 4.14
C LYS A 34 16.86 23.53 3.90
N LEU A 35 16.03 23.25 2.90
CA LEU A 35 15.78 21.90 2.41
C LEU A 35 17.10 21.34 1.88
N GLN A 36 17.91 20.77 2.78
CA GLN A 36 19.04 19.96 2.38
C GLN A 36 18.49 18.62 1.92
N PHE A 37 18.38 18.44 0.61
CA PHE A 37 18.16 17.12 0.01
C PHE A 37 19.41 16.28 0.28
N ARG A 38 19.48 15.62 1.43
CA ARG A 38 20.46 14.55 1.63
C ARG A 38 20.10 13.46 0.63
N LYS A 39 21.06 13.03 -0.19
CA LYS A 39 20.92 11.85 -1.06
C LYS A 39 20.96 10.61 -0.16
N GLU A 40 19.86 10.40 0.56
CA GLU A 40 19.65 9.35 1.55
C GLU A 40 19.14 8.10 0.83
N ILE A 41 20.05 7.45 0.10
CA ILE A 41 19.74 6.21 -0.65
C ILE A 41 19.94 5.01 0.27
N SER A 42 18.90 4.20 0.40
CA SER A 42 18.97 2.92 1.09
C SER A 42 19.54 1.83 0.18
N LYS A 43 20.20 0.83 0.74
CA LYS A 43 20.71 -0.33 -0.02
C LYS A 43 20.01 -1.59 0.43
N VAL A 44 19.59 -2.39 -0.54
CA VAL A 44 18.86 -3.63 -0.30
C VAL A 44 19.52 -4.76 -1.08
N GLN A 45 19.78 -5.87 -0.39
CA GLN A 45 20.35 -7.10 -0.96
C GLN A 45 19.23 -8.06 -1.35
N TRP A 46 19.09 -8.36 -2.65
CA TRP A 46 18.07 -9.27 -3.13
C TRP A 46 18.39 -10.73 -2.78
N HIS A 47 17.39 -11.46 -2.26
CA HIS A 47 17.49 -12.88 -1.97
C HIS A 47 16.48 -13.65 -2.84
N GLU A 48 16.96 -14.19 -3.96
CA GLU A 48 16.13 -14.85 -4.99
C GLU A 48 15.28 -16.00 -4.42
N LYS A 49 15.87 -16.84 -3.55
CA LYS A 49 15.17 -17.97 -2.90
C LYS A 49 14.02 -17.52 -1.99
N LEU A 50 14.18 -16.37 -1.32
CA LEU A 50 13.17 -15.84 -0.40
C LEU A 50 12.15 -14.95 -1.11
N GLY A 51 12.50 -14.38 -2.26
CA GLY A 51 11.70 -13.34 -2.92
C GLY A 51 11.61 -12.05 -2.11
N LEU A 52 12.65 -11.76 -1.33
CA LEU A 52 12.72 -10.62 -0.41
C LEU A 52 14.05 -9.90 -0.57
N GLY A 53 14.05 -8.60 -0.36
CA GLY A 53 15.28 -7.82 -0.23
C GLY A 53 15.62 -7.56 1.23
N GLU A 54 16.82 -7.95 1.69
CA GLU A 54 17.35 -7.58 3.00
C GLU A 54 17.84 -6.14 2.98
N VAL A 55 17.39 -5.31 3.91
CA VAL A 55 17.78 -3.90 3.99
C VAL A 55 19.11 -3.77 4.72
N VAL A 56 20.19 -3.68 3.94
CA VAL A 56 21.58 -3.56 4.42
C VAL A 56 21.89 -2.15 4.91
N GLU A 57 21.42 -1.12 4.21
CA GLU A 57 21.61 0.27 4.59
C GLU A 57 20.26 1.00 4.64
N LYS A 58 19.86 1.47 5.82
CA LYS A 58 18.58 2.16 6.05
C LYS A 58 18.79 3.68 6.04
N LYS A 59 18.09 4.37 5.14
CA LYS A 59 18.04 5.85 5.11
C LYS A 59 16.59 6.36 5.14
N GLY A 60 16.39 7.51 5.77
CA GLY A 60 15.08 8.11 5.95
C GLY A 60 14.17 7.38 6.94
N SER A 61 13.00 7.98 7.21
CA SER A 61 11.99 7.46 8.14
C SER A 61 11.03 6.44 7.51
N ILE A 62 11.13 6.18 6.20
CA ILE A 62 10.23 5.29 5.46
C ILE A 62 10.24 3.85 5.99
N TRP A 63 11.37 3.41 6.56
CA TRP A 63 11.56 2.10 7.18
C TRP A 63 10.84 1.93 8.52
N THR A 64 10.19 2.98 9.04
CA THR A 64 9.29 2.83 10.20
C THR A 64 8.00 2.11 9.82
N SER A 65 7.49 2.36 8.60
CA SER A 65 6.21 1.84 8.10
C SER A 65 6.33 0.93 6.87
N THR A 66 7.54 0.70 6.36
CA THR A 66 7.80 -0.17 5.19
C THR A 66 8.68 -1.35 5.59
N GLY A 67 8.48 -2.51 4.96
CA GLY A 67 9.19 -3.75 5.21
C GLY A 67 8.65 -4.57 6.39
N ILE A 68 9.17 -5.79 6.52
CA ILE A 68 8.87 -6.75 7.58
C ILE A 68 10.14 -7.08 8.37
N VAL A 69 10.02 -7.33 9.66
CA VAL A 69 11.16 -7.71 10.50
C VAL A 69 11.15 -9.22 10.71
N ARG A 70 12.25 -9.88 10.34
CA ARG A 70 12.50 -11.31 10.52
C ARG A 70 13.86 -11.47 11.17
N ASP A 71 13.92 -12.15 12.31
CA ASP A 71 15.17 -12.46 13.03
C ASP A 71 16.07 -11.24 13.26
N GLY A 72 15.45 -10.11 13.63
CA GLY A 72 16.13 -8.84 13.86
C GLY A 72 16.55 -8.08 12.59
N LYS A 73 16.47 -8.71 11.43
CA LYS A 73 16.74 -8.10 10.11
C LYS A 73 15.46 -7.52 9.51
N LEU A 74 15.64 -6.48 8.68
CA LEU A 74 14.54 -5.85 7.96
C LEU A 74 14.56 -6.35 6.52
N TYR A 75 13.42 -6.85 6.06
CA TYR A 75 13.22 -7.29 4.70
C TYR A 75 12.14 -6.45 4.03
N CYS A 76 12.18 -6.34 2.72
CA CYS A 76 11.17 -5.67 1.93
C CYS A 76 10.73 -6.53 0.74
N HIS A 77 9.47 -6.39 0.38
CA HIS A 77 8.87 -7.06 -0.77
C HIS A 77 9.21 -6.33 -2.07
N ILE A 78 9.03 -7.02 -3.21
CA ILE A 78 9.40 -6.49 -4.53
C ILE A 78 8.64 -5.19 -4.88
N GLU A 79 7.36 -5.06 -4.49
CA GLU A 79 6.58 -3.83 -4.68
C GLU A 79 7.14 -2.65 -3.85
N GLU A 80 7.67 -2.91 -2.65
CA GLU A 80 8.27 -1.90 -1.80
C GLU A 80 9.62 -1.45 -2.36
N ILE A 81 10.41 -2.40 -2.86
CA ILE A 81 11.69 -2.18 -3.55
C ILE A 81 11.46 -1.30 -4.78
N LEU A 82 10.56 -1.70 -5.67
CA LEU A 82 10.31 -0.97 -6.91
C LEU A 82 9.81 0.45 -6.63
N PHE A 83 8.87 0.61 -5.69
CA PHE A 83 8.36 1.93 -5.31
C PHE A 83 9.46 2.87 -4.82
N LEU A 84 10.41 2.37 -4.03
CA LEU A 84 11.52 3.19 -3.53
C LEU A 84 12.59 3.43 -4.60
N ALA A 85 12.84 2.46 -5.47
CA ALA A 85 13.78 2.57 -6.58
C ALA A 85 13.30 3.62 -7.60
N GLU A 86 12.02 3.62 -7.97
CA GLU A 86 11.42 4.65 -8.86
C GLU A 86 11.59 6.07 -8.31
N ARG A 87 11.63 6.23 -6.99
CA ARG A 87 11.81 7.51 -6.30
C ARG A 87 13.27 7.87 -6.05
N GLY A 88 14.22 7.06 -6.52
CA GLY A 88 15.64 7.21 -6.27
C GLY A 88 16.04 7.07 -4.79
N GLY A 89 15.20 6.45 -3.96
CA GLY A 89 15.41 6.28 -2.53
C GLY A 89 16.06 4.94 -2.15
N LEU A 90 16.22 4.04 -3.11
CA LEU A 90 16.74 2.69 -2.90
C LEU A 90 17.59 2.21 -4.08
N MET A 91 18.69 1.53 -3.76
CA MET A 91 19.48 0.73 -4.70
C MET A 91 19.34 -0.75 -4.35
N LEU A 92 18.98 -1.56 -5.33
CA LEU A 92 18.90 -3.00 -5.20
C LEU A 92 20.23 -3.62 -5.64
N LEU A 93 20.77 -4.49 -4.82
CA LEU A 93 21.99 -5.25 -5.05
C LEU A 93 21.60 -6.71 -5.34
N ASP A 94 22.21 -7.31 -6.35
CA ASP A 94 22.10 -8.75 -6.61
C ASP A 94 23.08 -9.56 -5.75
N SER A 95 23.06 -10.90 -5.83
CA SER A 95 23.92 -11.80 -5.07
C SER A 95 25.42 -11.50 -5.14
N ASP A 96 25.86 -10.89 -6.25
CA ASP A 96 27.26 -10.53 -6.49
C ASP A 96 27.58 -9.07 -6.12
N ASP A 97 26.75 -8.44 -5.27
CA ASP A 97 26.82 -7.02 -4.90
C ASP A 97 26.70 -6.03 -6.09
N ALA A 98 26.29 -6.52 -7.25
CA ALA A 98 26.06 -5.72 -8.44
C ALA A 98 24.77 -4.89 -8.30
N ILE A 99 24.82 -3.62 -8.66
CA ILE A 99 23.65 -2.73 -8.61
C ILE A 99 22.71 -3.06 -9.78
N LEU A 100 21.48 -3.42 -9.46
CA LEU A 100 20.43 -3.66 -10.45
C LEU A 100 19.82 -2.34 -10.94
N ASN A 101 19.66 -2.24 -12.26
CA ASN A 101 18.92 -1.19 -12.94
C ASN A 101 17.41 -1.35 -12.69
N ILE A 102 16.66 -0.26 -12.77
CA ILE A 102 15.19 -0.25 -12.64
C ILE A 102 14.52 -1.23 -13.60
N LYS A 103 15.07 -1.41 -14.83
CA LYS A 103 14.59 -2.39 -15.80
C LYS A 103 14.64 -3.82 -15.27
N GLU A 104 15.69 -4.18 -14.53
CA GLU A 104 15.85 -5.51 -13.94
C GLU A 104 14.85 -5.72 -12.79
N ILE A 105 14.56 -4.68 -12.02
CA ILE A 105 13.51 -4.72 -10.99
C ILE A 105 12.12 -4.90 -11.64
N TYR A 106 11.83 -4.22 -12.75
CA TYR A 106 10.58 -4.42 -13.50
C TYR A 106 10.46 -5.85 -14.02
N MET A 107 11.53 -6.44 -14.54
CA MET A 107 11.53 -7.82 -15.01
C MET A 107 11.16 -8.79 -13.87
N LYS A 108 11.66 -8.57 -12.65
CA LYS A 108 11.30 -9.40 -11.47
C LYS A 108 9.79 -9.36 -11.13
N ILE A 109 9.10 -8.25 -11.38
CA ILE A 109 7.63 -8.19 -11.24
C ILE A 109 6.93 -8.84 -12.43
N ALA A 110 7.42 -8.60 -13.66
CA ALA A 110 6.83 -9.15 -14.87
C ALA A 110 6.86 -10.68 -14.92
N GLU A 111 7.84 -11.31 -14.26
CA GLU A 111 7.90 -12.77 -14.06
C GLU A 111 6.71 -13.32 -13.24
N GLY A 112 5.95 -12.46 -12.53
CA GLY A 112 4.79 -12.85 -11.75
C GLY A 112 5.12 -13.73 -10.54
N ARG A 113 6.39 -13.75 -10.13
CA ARG A 113 6.88 -14.49 -8.96
C ARG A 113 6.64 -13.66 -7.68
N HIS A 114 6.80 -14.29 -6.52
CA HIS A 114 6.80 -13.61 -5.22
C HIS A 114 5.50 -12.87 -4.81
N LYS A 115 4.35 -13.30 -5.35
CA LYS A 115 2.99 -12.81 -5.02
C LYS A 115 2.76 -11.31 -5.32
N CYS A 116 3.49 -10.73 -6.27
CA CYS A 116 3.22 -9.39 -6.80
C CYS A 116 2.86 -9.47 -8.28
N SER A 117 1.75 -8.85 -8.67
CA SER A 117 1.41 -8.57 -10.06
C SER A 117 1.58 -7.08 -10.37
N TRP A 118 1.44 -6.70 -11.63
CA TRP A 118 1.50 -5.29 -12.00
C TRP A 118 0.34 -4.49 -11.40
N GLU A 119 -0.86 -5.07 -11.40
CA GLU A 119 -2.06 -4.48 -10.79
C GLU A 119 -1.88 -4.28 -9.28
N SER A 120 -1.28 -5.25 -8.59
CA SER A 120 -1.00 -5.11 -7.16
C SER A 120 0.04 -4.03 -6.88
N PHE A 121 1.06 -3.90 -7.74
CA PHE A 121 2.04 -2.84 -7.63
C PHE A 121 1.42 -1.45 -7.87
N GLU A 122 0.59 -1.27 -8.89
CA GLU A 122 -0.08 0.01 -9.16
C GLU A 122 -1.00 0.43 -8.00
N ALA A 123 -1.77 -0.52 -7.45
CA ALA A 123 -2.59 -0.27 -6.27
C ALA A 123 -1.75 0.12 -5.04
N TYR A 124 -0.66 -0.61 -4.79
CA TYR A 124 0.30 -0.32 -3.73
C TYR A 124 0.90 1.08 -3.92
N ARG A 125 1.41 1.39 -5.11
CA ARG A 125 2.02 2.67 -5.49
C ARG A 125 1.04 3.82 -5.26
N HIS A 126 -0.21 3.68 -5.70
CA HIS A 126 -1.24 4.70 -5.50
C HIS A 126 -1.48 4.97 -4.01
N LEU A 127 -1.69 3.94 -3.20
CA LEU A 127 -1.90 4.08 -1.76
C LEU A 127 -0.68 4.71 -1.05
N LYS A 128 0.53 4.30 -1.43
CA LYS A 128 1.77 4.84 -0.86
C LYS A 128 1.98 6.31 -1.22
N LEU A 129 1.61 6.74 -2.44
CA LEU A 129 1.68 8.14 -2.84
C LEU A 129 0.72 9.03 -2.02
N LEU A 130 -0.42 8.49 -1.60
CA LEU A 130 -1.36 9.15 -0.68
C LEU A 130 -0.89 9.13 0.80
N GLY A 131 0.24 8.48 1.09
CA GLY A 131 0.83 8.42 2.42
C GLY A 131 0.33 7.29 3.30
N TYR A 132 -0.56 6.41 2.80
CA TYR A 132 -1.00 5.25 3.56
C TYR A 132 0.17 4.31 3.89
N ILE A 133 0.03 3.60 5.00
CA ILE A 133 0.90 2.49 5.36
C ILE A 133 0.22 1.24 4.81
N VAL A 134 0.96 0.47 4.02
CA VAL A 134 0.42 -0.67 3.27
C VAL A 134 1.30 -1.87 3.58
N GLY A 135 0.68 -2.94 4.10
CA GLY A 135 1.32 -4.24 4.30
C GLY A 135 0.59 -5.33 3.52
N ARG A 136 1.27 -6.43 3.19
CA ARG A 136 0.61 -7.58 2.57
C ARG A 136 -0.35 -8.23 3.58
N HIS A 137 -1.55 -8.56 3.12
CA HIS A 137 -2.54 -9.26 3.95
C HIS A 137 -2.01 -10.62 4.40
N CYS A 138 -2.31 -11.01 5.64
CA CYS A 138 -1.82 -12.25 6.29
C CYS A 138 -0.29 -12.40 6.34
N VAL A 139 0.48 -11.32 6.15
CA VAL A 139 1.93 -11.32 6.36
C VAL A 139 2.23 -10.52 7.63
N PRO A 140 2.69 -11.16 8.72
CA PRO A 140 2.92 -10.45 9.97
C PRO A 140 4.09 -9.46 9.84
N TRP A 141 3.97 -8.28 10.45
CA TRP A 141 5.04 -7.28 10.40
C TRP A 141 6.32 -7.70 11.14
N THR A 142 6.21 -8.59 12.14
CA THR A 142 7.33 -9.15 12.92
C THR A 142 7.09 -10.63 13.25
N ASN A 143 8.14 -11.40 13.55
CA ASN A 143 8.03 -12.82 13.96
C ASN A 143 7.19 -13.06 15.23
N LYS A 144 6.99 -12.04 16.07
CA LYS A 144 6.11 -12.13 17.25
C LYS A 144 4.66 -11.92 16.80
N ALA A 145 3.99 -12.97 16.37
CA ALA A 145 2.55 -12.90 16.11
C ALA A 145 1.78 -13.02 17.43
N ASN A 146 1.14 -11.92 17.85
CA ASN A 146 -0.15 -12.04 18.53
C ASN A 146 -1.17 -12.25 17.42
N THR A 147 -1.76 -13.44 17.41
CA THR A 147 -2.79 -13.88 16.46
C THR A 147 -3.98 -12.92 16.49
N SER A 148 -4.12 -12.10 15.45
CA SER A 148 -5.42 -11.49 15.11
C SER A 148 -5.57 -11.38 13.60
N CYS A 149 -5.67 -12.53 12.95
CA CYS A 149 -6.37 -12.66 11.68
C CYS A 149 -7.44 -13.72 11.92
N CYS A 150 -8.67 -13.41 11.50
CA CYS A 150 -9.82 -14.29 11.28
C CYS A 150 -9.60 -15.77 11.61
N ASN A 151 -10.41 -16.30 12.56
CA ASN A 151 -10.44 -17.73 12.90
C ASN A 151 -10.40 -18.56 11.61
N SER A 152 -9.27 -19.24 11.45
CA SER A 152 -9.01 -20.21 10.41
C SER A 152 -9.91 -21.41 10.62
N ASP A 153 -11.09 -21.38 10.01
CA ASP A 153 -11.64 -22.59 9.43
C ASP A 153 -11.68 -22.34 7.93
N SER A 154 -10.72 -22.96 7.22
CA SER A 154 -10.45 -22.94 5.78
C SER A 154 -9.57 -21.83 5.16
N PHE A 155 -8.51 -21.40 5.83
CA PHE A 155 -7.28 -20.92 5.15
C PHE A 155 -6.06 -21.40 5.94
N ASN A 156 -5.32 -22.38 5.41
CA ASN A 156 -4.10 -22.88 6.04
C ASN A 156 -3.02 -21.78 6.05
N CYS A 157 -3.00 -20.98 7.10
CA CYS A 157 -1.78 -20.40 7.64
C CYS A 157 -1.21 -21.43 8.61
N THR A 158 -0.23 -22.22 8.16
CA THR A 158 0.57 -23.03 9.08
C THR A 158 1.75 -22.19 9.56
N SER A 159 1.71 -21.80 10.83
CA SER A 159 2.92 -21.58 11.61
C SER A 159 3.51 -22.93 12.03
N ASP A 160 4.83 -22.94 12.08
CA ASP A 160 5.75 -23.91 12.70
C ASP A 160 5.99 -25.23 11.95
N GLU A 161 7.17 -25.31 11.32
CA GLU A 161 8.21 -26.14 11.91
C GLU A 161 9.51 -25.32 12.04
N ASP A 162 10.13 -25.53 13.19
CA ASP A 162 11.50 -25.20 13.54
C ASP A 162 12.50 -25.86 12.56
N VAL A 163 13.76 -25.47 12.73
CA VAL A 163 14.98 -26.12 12.30
C VAL A 163 15.56 -25.71 10.95
N GLY A 164 16.86 -25.46 10.99
CA GLY A 164 17.64 -24.89 9.92
C GLY A 164 17.70 -25.72 8.65
N PHE A 165 18.30 -25.08 7.66
CA PHE A 165 18.99 -25.65 6.51
C PHE A 165 19.09 -27.19 6.52
N VAL A 166 18.14 -27.89 5.87
CA VAL A 166 18.42 -29.01 4.95
C VAL A 166 17.26 -29.13 3.95
N GLU A 167 17.62 -29.33 2.69
CA GLU A 167 16.79 -29.58 1.52
C GLU A 167 15.89 -30.82 1.66
N ALA A 168 14.61 -30.70 1.27
CA ALA A 168 13.75 -31.82 0.91
C ALA A 168 12.64 -31.36 -0.05
N GLU A 169 12.32 -32.22 -1.00
CA GLU A 169 11.54 -31.99 -2.22
C GLU A 169 10.21 -31.23 -2.03
N GLU A 170 10.01 -30.25 -2.91
CA GLU A 170 8.91 -29.30 -2.96
C GLU A 170 7.52 -29.97 -3.04
N LYS A 171 6.84 -30.11 -1.89
CA LYS A 171 5.38 -30.23 -1.89
C LYS A 171 4.78 -28.84 -2.10
N MET A 172 4.59 -28.48 -3.36
CA MET A 172 3.84 -27.31 -3.82
C MET A 172 2.53 -27.16 -3.02
N PRO A 173 2.26 -26.03 -2.36
CA PRO A 173 1.08 -25.88 -1.52
C PRO A 173 -0.20 -25.90 -2.35
N ILE A 174 -1.26 -26.46 -1.76
CA ILE A 174 -2.62 -26.68 -2.30
C ILE A 174 -3.21 -25.42 -2.99
N ILE A 175 -2.71 -24.23 -2.65
CA ILE A 175 -3.03 -22.94 -3.28
C ILE A 175 -2.79 -22.97 -4.81
N HIS A 176 -1.78 -23.71 -5.30
CA HIS A 176 -1.56 -23.90 -6.74
C HIS A 176 -2.57 -24.86 -7.38
N GLN A 177 -3.10 -25.83 -6.62
CA GLN A 177 -4.19 -26.71 -7.08
C GLN A 177 -5.51 -25.93 -7.23
N PHE A 178 -5.78 -24.96 -6.36
CA PHE A 178 -6.93 -24.07 -6.48
C PHE A 178 -6.81 -22.99 -7.56
N LYS A 179 -5.63 -22.78 -8.16
CA LYS A 179 -5.53 -21.97 -9.40
C LYS A 179 -6.06 -22.73 -10.63
N ASN A 180 -5.99 -24.06 -10.61
CA ASN A 180 -6.47 -24.91 -11.70
C ASN A 180 -7.96 -25.27 -11.55
N MET A 181 -8.51 -25.16 -10.34
CA MET A 181 -9.93 -25.26 -10.06
C MET A 181 -10.49 -23.84 -10.10
N GLN A 182 -11.53 -23.55 -10.88
CA GLN A 182 -12.04 -22.18 -11.15
C GLN A 182 -12.71 -21.50 -9.94
N ILE A 183 -12.19 -21.66 -8.72
CA ILE A 183 -12.66 -20.99 -7.51
C ILE A 183 -11.91 -19.65 -7.40
N HIS A 184 -12.43 -18.63 -8.08
CA HIS A 184 -11.90 -17.27 -8.00
C HIS A 184 -12.39 -16.58 -6.73
N ASP A 185 -12.05 -17.11 -5.56
CA ASP A 185 -12.33 -16.40 -4.31
C ASP A 185 -11.54 -15.09 -4.28
N ILE A 186 -12.25 -13.98 -4.06
CA ILE A 186 -11.61 -12.70 -3.82
C ILE A 186 -10.95 -12.74 -2.45
N ILE A 187 -9.64 -12.55 -2.44
CA ILE A 187 -8.81 -12.57 -1.23
C ILE A 187 -8.24 -11.17 -1.04
N PRO A 188 -8.25 -10.62 0.19
CA PRO A 188 -7.59 -9.35 0.44
C PRO A 188 -6.09 -9.45 0.14
N THR A 189 -5.57 -8.44 -0.55
CA THR A 189 -4.18 -8.34 -0.97
C THR A 189 -3.37 -7.50 0.02
N PHE A 190 -3.93 -6.41 0.53
CA PHE A 190 -3.23 -5.50 1.43
C PHE A 190 -4.03 -5.12 2.67
N ASP A 191 -3.31 -4.98 3.79
CA ASP A 191 -3.76 -4.33 5.01
C ASP A 191 -3.35 -2.86 4.93
N VAL A 192 -4.31 -1.94 5.02
CA VAL A 192 -4.06 -0.51 4.84
C VAL A 192 -4.33 0.26 6.13
N TYR A 193 -3.37 1.08 6.54
CA TYR A 193 -3.41 1.91 7.75
C TYR A 193 -3.22 3.39 7.40
N LEU A 194 -3.83 4.27 8.20
CA LEU A 194 -3.79 5.72 7.97
C LEU A 194 -2.36 6.32 8.04
N PRO A 195 -2.09 7.36 7.22
CA PRO A 195 -0.90 8.20 7.36
C PRO A 195 -0.83 8.84 8.75
N ASN A 196 0.39 9.15 9.21
CA ASN A 196 0.64 9.87 10.47
C ASN A 196 0.00 9.26 11.73
N SER A 197 -0.38 7.98 11.65
CA SER A 197 -0.80 7.20 12.81
C SER A 197 0.42 6.87 13.69
N LYS A 198 0.19 6.52 14.96
CA LYS A 198 1.23 6.02 15.87
C LYS A 198 1.61 4.56 15.53
N PHE A 199 1.73 4.25 14.24
CA PHE A 199 1.95 2.89 13.73
C PHE A 199 3.28 2.33 14.23
N ARG A 200 3.25 1.07 14.66
CA ARG A 200 4.43 0.30 15.05
C ARG A 200 4.32 -1.09 14.46
N LYS A 201 5.37 -1.56 13.77
CA LYS A 201 5.42 -2.93 13.23
C LYS A 201 5.15 -4.02 14.28
N SER A 202 5.62 -3.81 15.51
CA SER A 202 5.41 -4.74 16.62
C SER A 202 3.99 -4.74 17.18
N SER A 203 3.18 -3.72 16.86
CA SER A 203 1.79 -3.59 17.30
C SER A 203 1.06 -2.68 16.29
N PRO A 204 0.75 -3.20 15.09
CA PRO A 204 0.21 -2.40 13.99
C PRO A 204 -1.24 -1.97 14.25
N GLY A 205 -1.94 -2.63 15.18
CA GLY A 205 -3.37 -2.47 15.40
C GLY A 205 -4.20 -3.11 14.28
N LYS A 206 -5.51 -2.83 14.26
CA LYS A 206 -6.38 -3.25 13.16
C LYS A 206 -6.17 -2.32 11.96
N PRO A 207 -6.09 -2.85 10.73
CA PRO A 207 -6.07 -2.00 9.54
C PRO A 207 -7.37 -1.20 9.43
N ASN A 208 -7.28 -0.03 8.79
CA ASN A 208 -8.42 0.84 8.54
C ASN A 208 -9.33 0.28 7.47
N PHE A 209 -8.76 -0.41 6.49
CA PHE A 209 -9.49 -1.22 5.53
C PHE A 209 -8.57 -2.31 4.95
N LEU A 210 -9.17 -3.37 4.43
CA LEU A 210 -8.50 -4.38 3.63
C LEU A 210 -8.72 -4.07 2.14
N LEU A 211 -7.66 -4.15 1.35
CA LEU A 211 -7.74 -3.93 -0.10
C LEU A 211 -7.84 -5.26 -0.83
N CYS A 212 -8.87 -5.42 -1.65
CA CYS A 212 -9.10 -6.57 -2.52
C CYS A 212 -8.90 -6.17 -3.98
N LEU A 213 -7.98 -6.83 -4.69
CA LEU A 213 -7.79 -6.60 -6.12
C LEU A 213 -8.80 -7.38 -6.94
N LEU A 214 -9.43 -6.71 -7.89
CA LEU A 214 -10.34 -7.29 -8.86
C LEU A 214 -9.64 -7.40 -10.21
N ARG A 215 -9.83 -8.54 -10.88
CA ARG A 215 -9.17 -8.82 -12.16
C ARG A 215 -10.04 -8.46 -13.35
N ASP A 216 -11.27 -8.98 -13.43
CA ASP A 216 -12.11 -8.75 -14.63
C ASP A 216 -13.62 -8.70 -14.37
N LYS A 217 -14.09 -9.36 -13.31
CA LYS A 217 -15.53 -9.45 -13.00
C LYS A 217 -15.81 -8.86 -11.62
N PRO A 218 -16.94 -8.15 -11.46
CA PRO A 218 -17.36 -7.73 -10.14
C PRO A 218 -17.62 -8.98 -9.26
N PRO A 219 -17.37 -8.91 -7.94
CA PRO A 219 -17.78 -9.93 -6.99
C PRO A 219 -19.24 -10.28 -7.15
N SER A 220 -19.57 -11.56 -7.09
CA SER A 220 -20.93 -11.99 -6.81
C SER A 220 -21.32 -11.60 -5.38
N ARG A 221 -22.63 -11.50 -5.13
CA ARG A 221 -23.15 -11.19 -3.81
C ARG A 221 -22.72 -12.20 -2.75
N THR A 222 -22.72 -13.49 -3.09
CA THR A 222 -22.33 -14.56 -2.17
C THR A 222 -20.85 -14.47 -1.79
N GLU A 223 -19.97 -14.16 -2.74
CA GLU A 223 -18.54 -13.94 -2.48
C GLU A 223 -18.33 -12.75 -1.55
N LEU A 224 -19.04 -11.65 -1.77
CA LEU A 224 -18.96 -10.46 -0.92
C LEU A 224 -19.43 -10.76 0.52
N GLU A 225 -20.59 -11.40 0.68
CA GLU A 225 -21.12 -11.76 2.00
C GLU A 225 -20.19 -12.73 2.75
N ASN A 226 -19.56 -13.67 2.04
CA ASN A 226 -18.57 -14.59 2.62
C ASN A 226 -17.28 -13.85 3.01
N LEU A 227 -16.82 -12.92 2.18
CA LEU A 227 -15.63 -12.12 2.45
C LEU A 227 -15.82 -11.21 3.66
N GLU A 228 -16.96 -10.53 3.77
CA GLU A 228 -17.30 -9.70 4.93
C GLU A 228 -17.32 -10.49 6.23
N LYS A 229 -17.91 -11.71 6.22
CA LYS A 229 -17.91 -12.61 7.38
C LYS A 229 -16.49 -13.01 7.79
N ARG A 230 -15.62 -13.31 6.83
CA ARG A 230 -14.21 -13.68 7.08
C ARG A 230 -13.39 -12.51 7.63
N CYS A 231 -13.66 -11.28 7.19
CA CYS A 231 -12.84 -10.12 7.51
C CYS A 231 -13.15 -9.44 8.87
N LEU A 232 -13.92 -10.09 9.75
CA LEU A 232 -14.14 -9.70 11.15
C LEU A 232 -14.59 -8.24 11.34
N GLY A 233 -15.39 -7.72 10.40
CA GLY A 233 -15.90 -6.35 10.45
C GLY A 233 -14.89 -5.25 10.10
N ILE A 234 -13.70 -5.60 9.58
CA ILE A 234 -12.79 -4.61 8.99
C ILE A 234 -13.36 -4.19 7.62
N PRO A 235 -13.46 -2.87 7.34
CA PRO A 235 -13.98 -2.41 6.06
C PRO A 235 -13.21 -2.97 4.86
N LEU A 236 -13.93 -3.34 3.81
CA LEU A 236 -13.37 -3.82 2.55
C LEU A 236 -13.36 -2.68 1.52
N LYS A 237 -12.25 -2.56 0.80
CA LYS A 237 -12.17 -1.75 -0.41
C LYS A 237 -11.73 -2.61 -1.57
N PHE A 238 -12.40 -2.45 -2.69
CA PHE A 238 -12.09 -3.13 -3.92
C PHE A 238 -11.30 -2.19 -4.82
N CYS A 239 -10.28 -2.74 -5.47
CA CYS A 239 -9.42 -2.00 -6.37
C CYS A 239 -9.42 -2.68 -7.73
N PHE A 240 -9.70 -1.89 -8.76
CA PHE A 240 -9.61 -2.29 -10.15
C PHE A 240 -8.54 -1.43 -10.83
N VAL A 241 -7.61 -2.09 -11.52
CA VAL A 241 -6.52 -1.43 -12.24
C VAL A 241 -6.69 -1.69 -13.72
N ASP A 242 -6.87 -0.62 -14.48
CA ASP A 242 -7.11 -0.67 -15.93
C ASP A 242 -6.25 0.38 -16.63
N HIS A 243 -5.36 -0.07 -17.52
CA HIS A 243 -4.46 0.79 -18.30
C HIS A 243 -3.74 1.86 -17.45
N GLY A 244 -3.26 1.49 -16.26
CA GLY A 244 -2.56 2.40 -15.34
C GLY A 244 -3.47 3.32 -14.51
N ARG A 245 -4.80 3.21 -14.65
CA ARG A 245 -5.76 3.90 -13.78
C ARG A 245 -6.16 2.98 -12.64
N VAL A 246 -6.01 3.48 -11.42
CA VAL A 246 -6.39 2.77 -10.19
C VAL A 246 -7.71 3.33 -9.70
N SER A 247 -8.74 2.49 -9.60
CA SER A 247 -10.07 2.84 -9.11
C SER A 247 -10.36 2.09 -7.81
N PHE A 248 -10.84 2.81 -6.79
CA PHE A 248 -11.25 2.24 -5.52
C PHE A 248 -12.76 2.38 -5.33
N PHE A 249 -13.42 1.31 -4.87
CA PHE A 249 -14.84 1.33 -4.55
C PHE A 249 -15.17 0.42 -3.37
N SER A 250 -16.34 0.64 -2.78
CA SER A 250 -16.93 -0.20 -1.75
C SER A 250 -18.31 -0.66 -2.23
N TYR A 251 -18.75 -1.80 -1.71
CA TYR A 251 -20.11 -2.27 -1.90
C TYR A 251 -20.87 -2.03 -0.62
N ASP A 252 -21.96 -1.30 -0.72
CA ASP A 252 -22.86 -1.04 0.40
C ASP A 252 -24.20 -1.70 0.11
N ARG A 253 -24.79 -2.32 1.14
CA ARG A 253 -26.14 -2.88 1.03
C ARG A 253 -27.17 -1.75 1.08
N VAL A 254 -27.83 -1.50 -0.05
CA VAL A 254 -28.93 -0.55 -0.15
C VAL A 254 -30.25 -1.32 -0.30
N VAL A 255 -31.24 -1.01 0.55
CA VAL A 255 -32.61 -1.55 0.43
C VAL A 255 -33.48 -0.44 -0.13
N LEU A 256 -34.10 -0.68 -1.29
CA LEU A 256 -35.04 0.27 -1.89
C LEU A 256 -36.35 0.26 -1.10
N PRO A 257 -36.99 1.42 -0.88
CA PRO A 257 -38.31 1.47 -0.25
C PRO A 257 -39.31 0.74 -1.15
N SER A 258 -40.12 -0.15 -0.55
CA SER A 258 -41.28 -0.71 -1.24
C SER A 258 -42.33 0.39 -1.39
N LEU A 259 -42.70 0.71 -2.63
CA LEU A 259 -43.83 1.59 -2.90
C LEU A 259 -45.12 0.91 -2.39
N PRO A 260 -46.07 1.69 -1.83
CA PRO A 260 -47.33 1.18 -1.31
C PRO A 260 -48.24 0.59 -2.40
#